data_AF-A0A937MH56-F1
#
_entry.id   AF-A0A937MH56-F1
#
_cell.length_a   1.000
_cell.length_b   1.000
_cell.length_c   1.000
_cell.angle_alpha   90.00
_cell.angle_beta   90.00
_cell.angle_gamma   90.00
#
_symmetry.space_group_name_H-M   'P 1'
#
loop_
_entity.id
_entity.type
_entity.pdbx_description
1 polymer ?
#
loop_
_entity_poly.entity_id
_entity_poly.type
_entity_poly.pdbx_seq_one_letter_code
_entity_poly.pdbx_strand_id
1 'polypeptide(L)' 'ETRKLIAASVAAEQCRILHASGVNDFHFYTLNRADLTYAICHILGVRKQLI' A
#
# COMPACT_ATOMS: atom_id res chain seq x y z
N GLU A 1 12.91 -11.57 0.79
CA GLU A 1 11.56 -11.75 0.20
C GLU A 1 10.42 -11.77 1.22
N THR A 2 10.34 -12.73 2.16
CA THR A 2 9.22 -12.80 3.13
C THR A 2 8.98 -11.52 3.93
N ARG A 3 10.04 -10.82 4.35
CA ARG A 3 9.94 -9.56 5.08
C ARG A 3 9.18 -8.47 4.30
N LYS A 4 9.38 -8.39 2.97
CA LYS A 4 8.69 -7.41 2.12
C LYS A 4 7.19 -7.71 2.03
N LEU A 5 6.82 -8.99 1.93
CA LEU A 5 5.43 -9.43 1.90
C LEU A 5 4.72 -9.14 3.23
N ILE A 6 5.38 -9.41 4.36
CA ILE A 6 4.85 -9.09 5.69
C ILE A 6 4.66 -7.57 5.82
N ALA A 7 5.67 -6.77 5.45
CA ALA A 7 5.58 -5.31 5.52
C ALA A 7 4.45 -4.76 4.66
N ALA A 8 4.27 -5.27 3.43
CA ALA A 8 3.19 -4.86 2.54
C ALA A 8 1.81 -5.22 3.13
N SER A 9 1.66 -6.42 3.69
CA SER A 9 0.42 -6.85 4.34
C SER A 9 0.05 -5.98 5.54
N VAL A 10 1.02 -5.70 6.42
CA VAL A 10 0.83 -4.85 7.60
C VAL A 10 0.44 -3.43 7.21
N ALA A 11 1.15 -2.83 6.25
CA ALA A 11 0.84 -1.48 5.79
C ALA A 11 -0.52 -1.40 5.10
N ALA A 12 -0.89 -2.39 4.28
CA ALA A 12 -2.20 -2.43 3.65
C ALA A 12 -3.34 -2.56 4.68
N GLU A 13 -3.15 -3.36 5.73
CA GLU A 13 -4.14 -3.48 6.81
C GLU A 13 -4.30 -2.17 7.59
N GLN A 14 -3.21 -1.47 7.88
CA GLN A 14 -3.26 -0.14 8.48
C GLN A 14 -4.06 0.85 7.62
N CYS A 15 -3.82 0.85 6.30
CA CYS A 15 -4.60 1.68 5.37
C CYS A 15 -6.10 1.33 5.40
N ARG A 16 -6.48 0.04 5.47
CA ARG A 16 -7.89 -0.36 5.55
C ARG A 16 -8.57 0.13 6.83
N ILE A 17 -7.90 0.04 7.98
CA ILE A 17 -8.43 0.52 9.26
C ILE A 17 -8.63 2.04 9.21
N LEU A 18 -7.66 2.78 8.68
CA LEU A 18 -7.76 4.23 8.50
C LEU A 18 -8.89 4.60 7.52
N HIS A 19 -9.04 3.83 6.44
CA HIS A 19 -10.11 4.03 5.47
C HIS A 19 -11.50 3.81 6.07
N ALA A 20 -11.68 2.74 6.85
CA ALA A 20 -12.90 2.50 7.62
C ALA A 20 -13.19 3.61 8.64
N SER A 21 -12.16 4.36 9.05
CA SER A 21 -12.25 5.52 9.95
C SER A 21 -12.45 6.85 9.20
N GLY A 22 -12.65 6.83 7.88
CA GLY A 22 -12.96 8.00 7.05
C GLY A 22 -11.77 8.65 6.33
N VAL A 23 -10.56 8.06 6.39
CA VAL A 23 -9.40 8.54 5.62
C VAL A 23 -9.49 8.05 4.17
N ASN A 24 -9.49 8.98 3.21
CA ASN A 24 -9.64 8.63 1.79
C ASN A 24 -8.35 8.79 0.98
N ASP A 25 -7.39 9.57 1.49
CA ASP A 25 -6.14 9.89 0.80
C ASP A 25 -4.94 9.38 1.57
N PHE A 26 -4.01 8.72 0.87
CA PHE A 26 -2.81 8.14 1.45
C PHE A 26 -1.57 8.64 0.70
N HIS A 27 -0.60 9.15 1.46
CA HIS A 27 0.71 9.53 0.94
C HIS A 27 1.78 8.57 1.47
N PHE A 28 2.48 7.90 0.56
CA PHE A 28 3.54 6.96 0.92
C PHE A 28 4.92 7.59 0.77
N TYR A 29 5.69 7.62 1.86
CA TYR A 29 7.13 7.89 1.79
C TYR A 29 7.86 6.65 1.27
N THR A 30 8.15 6.65 -0.03
CA THR A 30 8.73 5.50 -0.73
C THR A 30 10.21 5.26 -0.41
N LEU A 31 10.90 6.26 0.13
CA LEU A 31 12.35 6.23 0.41
C LEU A 31 13.18 5.78 -0.82
N ASN A 32 12.82 6.29 -2.01
CA ASN A 32 13.42 5.93 -3.29
C ASN A 32 13.34 4.43 -3.63
N ARG A 33 12.35 3.70 -3.08
CA ARG A 33 12.12 2.27 -3.35
C ARG A 33 10.66 2.01 -3.68
N ALA A 34 10.36 1.78 -4.96
CA ALA A 34 8.98 1.65 -5.43
C ALA A 34 8.33 0.30 -5.12
N ASP A 35 9.09 -0.81 -5.06
CA ASP A 35 8.54 -2.17 -4.98
C ASP A 35 7.56 -2.39 -3.83
N LEU A 36 7.89 -1.88 -2.63
CA LEU A 36 7.07 -2.06 -1.44
C LEU A 36 5.76 -1.29 -1.56
N THR A 37 5.84 0.00 -1.92
CA THR A 37 4.66 0.84 -2.13
C THR A 37 3.78 0.29 -3.26
N TYR A 38 4.38 -0.21 -4.33
CA TYR A 38 3.65 -0.85 -5.42
C TYR A 38 2.87 -2.08 -4.95
N ALA A 39 3.50 -2.94 -4.14
CA ALA A 39 2.83 -4.10 -3.55
C ALA A 39 1.66 -3.70 -2.63
N ILE A 40 1.84 -2.67 -1.79
CA ILE A 40 0.78 -2.14 -0.92
C ILE A 40 -0.40 -1.66 -1.78
N CYS A 41 -0.15 -0.84 -2.80
CA CYS A 41 -1.18 -0.35 -3.71
C CYS A 41 -1.95 -1.50 -4.38
N HIS A 42 -1.25 -2.56 -4.81
CA HIS A 42 -1.89 -3.72 -5.41
C HIS A 42 -2.82 -4.47 -4.43
N ILE A 43 -2.40 -4.63 -3.17
CA ILE A 43 -3.22 -5.24 -2.10
C ILE A 43 -4.45 -4.38 -1.77
N LEU A 44 -4.32 -3.05 -1.86
CA LEU A 44 -5.42 -2.09 -1.69
C LEU A 44 -6.36 -2.02 -2.91
N GLY A 45 -6.09 -2.77 -3.98
CA GLY A 45 -6.92 -2.80 -5.19
C GLY A 45 -6.63 -1.68 -6.18
N VAL A 46 -5.63 -0.84 -5.92
CA VAL A 46 -5.15 0.18 -6.87
C VAL A 46 -4.40 -0.54 -7.99
N ARG A 47 -4.96 -0.52 -9.20
CA ARG A 47 -4.35 -1.15 -10.37
C ARG A 47 -3.74 -0.10 -11.29
N LYS A 48 -2.67 -0.50 -11.99
CA LYS A 48 -2.10 0.30 -13.06
C LYS A 48 -3.18 0.59 -14.09
N GLN A 49 -3.39 1.87 -14.41
CA GLN A 49 -4.18 2.26 -15.55
C GLN A 49 -3.33 2.04 -16.80
N LEU A 50 -3.80 1.15 -17.68
CA LEU A 50 -3.23 1.02 -19.01
C LEU A 50 -3.69 2.23 -19.80
N ILE A 51 -2.73 3.09 -20.16
CA ILE A 51 -2.91 4.21 -21.09
C ILE A 51 -2.56 3.71 -22.48
#